data_AF-A0A914N7A0-F1
#
_entry.id   AF-A0A914N7A0-F1
#
_cell.length_a   1.000
_cell.length_b   1.000
_cell.length_c   1.000
_cell.angle_alpha   90.00
_cell.angle_beta   90.00
_cell.angle_gamma   90.00
#
_symmetry.space_group_name_H-M   'P 1'
#
loop_
_entity.id
_entity.type
_entity.pdbx_description
1 polymer ?
#
loop_
_entity_poly.entity_id
_entity_poly.type
_entity_poly.pdbx_seq_one_letter_code
_entity_poly.pdbx_strand_id
1 'polypeptide(L)'
;MYPPLDNRNSLKNKIALLYLLLLKIFTFSYFPNYFKVKTTINNYTLPVAARLDSLFIFPQLDPITLEIGLFLDSMLFEHFKKEFTTEPEQHLTDFSLALINNVHVLYQQPSLSPNLDIVIVRFEMWKTQPAPLATEIHKNGQAQTLLDSFCRHQARINPGTDLTHPEHWDHAVLLTGYDIYHTTSSVAGVAPVGRMCDELFACSLVEGLHLGRSFVLAHEMGHNMGMVHDGVQNQCGRSCCLMSAVNGAGKTTWSSCSVREFNAFLLQMDESGRGNCLRDSSESIAKSVAPIADPKGPADGLQRQGIQNLATSQQASRSGDNA
;
A
#
# COMPACT_ATOMS: atom_id res chain seq x y z
N MET A 1 48.00 -2.80 19.89
CA MET A 1 47.87 -2.30 18.50
C MET A 1 47.05 -3.35 17.75
N TYR A 2 45.74 -3.15 17.67
CA TYR A 2 44.79 -4.00 16.93
C TYR A 2 44.05 -3.08 15.95
N PRO A 3 43.79 -3.50 14.70
CA PRO A 3 43.14 -2.66 13.72
C PRO A 3 41.63 -2.55 14.00
N PRO A 4 40.95 -1.49 13.51
CA PRO A 4 39.52 -1.29 13.74
C PRO A 4 38.68 -2.22 12.86
N LEU A 5 37.63 -2.80 13.43
CA LEU A 5 36.63 -3.59 12.73
C LEU A 5 35.73 -2.66 11.90
N ASP A 6 35.76 -2.86 10.58
CA ASP A 6 34.93 -2.17 9.60
C ASP A 6 33.44 -2.56 9.74
N ASN A 7 32.61 -1.58 10.09
CA ASN A 7 31.18 -1.75 10.35
C ASN A 7 30.30 -1.46 9.12
N ARG A 8 30.86 -1.23 7.94
CA ARG A 8 30.08 -0.93 6.71
C ARG A 8 29.47 -2.16 6.01
N ASN A 9 29.90 -3.37 6.36
CA ASN A 9 29.38 -4.61 5.79
C ASN A 9 28.24 -5.26 6.60
N SER A 10 27.88 -4.69 7.77
CA SER A 10 26.85 -5.26 8.65
C SER A 10 25.43 -4.93 8.16
N LEU A 11 25.19 -3.74 7.61
CA LEU A 11 23.85 -3.31 7.20
C LEU A 11 23.44 -3.88 5.83
N LYS A 12 24.36 -3.91 4.86
CA LYS A 12 24.13 -4.51 3.53
C LYS A 12 23.81 -6.00 3.63
N ASN A 13 24.53 -6.72 4.50
CA ASN A 13 24.27 -8.14 4.72
C ASN A 13 22.97 -8.38 5.49
N LYS A 14 22.59 -7.52 6.44
CA LYS A 14 21.31 -7.63 7.15
C LYS A 14 20.09 -7.35 6.26
N ILE A 15 20.19 -6.38 5.36
CA ILE A 15 19.12 -6.06 4.39
C ILE A 15 19.00 -7.17 3.33
N ALA A 16 20.12 -7.69 2.81
CA ALA A 16 20.11 -8.79 1.86
C ALA A 16 19.59 -10.11 2.47
N LEU A 17 19.91 -10.38 3.74
CA LEU A 17 19.36 -11.56 4.46
C LEU A 17 17.86 -11.42 4.69
N LEU A 18 17.36 -10.20 5.00
CA LEU A 18 15.92 -9.94 5.16
C LEU A 18 15.18 -10.12 3.82
N TYR A 19 15.76 -9.63 2.72
CA TYR A 19 15.24 -9.81 1.37
C TYR A 19 15.17 -11.29 0.96
N LEU A 20 16.22 -12.07 1.26
CA LEU A 20 16.29 -13.51 0.97
C LEU A 20 15.38 -14.36 1.89
N LEU A 21 15.18 -13.96 3.15
CA LEU A 21 14.24 -14.64 4.05
C LEU A 21 12.79 -14.39 3.63
N LEU A 22 12.44 -13.17 3.21
CA LEU A 22 11.10 -12.85 2.72
C LEU A 22 10.80 -13.61 1.42
N LEU A 23 11.75 -13.71 0.49
CA LEU A 23 11.61 -14.53 -0.73
C LEU A 23 11.52 -16.05 -0.46
N LYS A 24 12.18 -16.56 0.60
CA LYS A 24 12.09 -17.98 0.98
C LYS A 24 10.80 -18.35 1.71
N ILE A 25 10.20 -17.44 2.48
CA ILE A 25 8.89 -17.67 3.10
C ILE A 25 7.78 -17.71 2.04
N PHE A 26 7.93 -16.96 0.94
CA PHE A 26 6.97 -16.97 -0.17
C PHE A 26 7.13 -18.14 -1.17
N THR A 27 8.21 -18.91 -1.10
CA THR A 27 8.43 -20.07 -2.01
C THR A 27 8.05 -21.42 -1.42
N PHE A 28 7.55 -21.48 -0.17
CA PHE A 28 7.04 -22.69 0.47
C PHE A 28 5.61 -22.51 1.00
N SER A 29 4.68 -22.15 0.11
CA SER A 29 3.24 -22.42 0.27
C SER A 29 2.59 -22.45 -1.11
N TYR A 30 3.06 -23.39 -1.93
CA TYR A 30 2.30 -23.94 -3.04
C TYR A 30 1.03 -24.59 -2.43
N PHE A 31 -0.15 -24.03 -2.71
CA PHE A 31 -1.43 -24.73 -2.54
C PHE A 31 -1.81 -25.35 -3.89
N PRO A 32 -1.49 -26.62 -4.17
CA PRO A 32 -2.03 -27.30 -5.32
C PRO A 32 -3.40 -27.92 -4.97
N ASN A 33 -4.36 -27.73 -5.88
CA ASN A 33 -5.54 -28.57 -6.09
C ASN A 33 -6.65 -28.57 -5.02
N TYR A 34 -7.69 -27.77 -5.23
CA TYR A 34 -9.06 -28.18 -4.88
C TYR A 34 -10.03 -27.77 -5.98
N PHE A 35 -10.22 -28.63 -6.99
CA PHE A 35 -11.51 -28.83 -7.66
C PHE A 35 -11.48 -30.14 -8.45
N LYS A 36 -12.09 -31.19 -7.88
CA LYS A 36 -12.77 -32.29 -8.58
C LYS A 36 -13.49 -33.16 -7.56
N VAL A 37 -14.74 -32.82 -7.26
CA VAL A 37 -15.69 -33.76 -6.66
C VAL A 37 -16.54 -34.29 -7.81
N LYS A 38 -16.32 -35.57 -8.16
CA LYS A 38 -17.22 -36.31 -9.05
C LYS A 38 -18.21 -37.04 -8.15
N THR A 39 -19.35 -36.41 -7.88
CA THR A 39 -20.42 -37.00 -7.08
C THR A 39 -21.17 -38.03 -7.92
N THR A 40 -21.08 -39.31 -7.55
CA THR A 40 -22.10 -40.29 -7.90
C THR A 40 -22.93 -40.50 -6.64
N ILE A 41 -24.09 -39.86 -6.59
CA ILE A 41 -25.14 -40.13 -5.60
C ILE A 41 -26.43 -40.37 -6.37
N ASN A 42 -26.94 -41.59 -6.23
CA ASN A 42 -28.17 -42.06 -6.85
C ASN A 42 -29.39 -41.27 -6.36
N ASN A 43 -30.29 -40.94 -7.29
CA ASN A 43 -31.72 -40.63 -7.10
C ASN A 43 -32.11 -39.71 -5.93
N TYR A 44 -31.63 -38.46 -5.96
CA TYR A 44 -32.32 -37.35 -5.31
C TYR A 44 -32.52 -36.21 -6.31
N THR A 45 -33.78 -35.90 -6.62
CA THR A 45 -34.14 -34.70 -7.38
C THR A 45 -34.09 -33.52 -6.43
N LEU A 46 -33.10 -32.63 -6.61
CA LEU A 46 -32.97 -31.40 -5.84
C LEU A 46 -34.20 -30.50 -6.07
N PRO A 47 -34.82 -29.94 -5.02
CA PRO A 47 -35.92 -28.99 -5.15
C PRO A 47 -35.46 -27.76 -5.93
N VAL A 48 -36.38 -27.10 -6.65
CA VAL A 48 -36.07 -25.97 -7.55
C VAL A 48 -35.31 -24.83 -6.86
N ALA A 49 -35.47 -24.69 -5.53
CA ALA A 49 -34.74 -23.74 -4.69
C ALA A 49 -33.23 -24.04 -4.51
N ALA A 50 -32.75 -25.21 -4.93
CA ALA A 50 -31.34 -25.61 -4.88
C ALA A 50 -30.66 -25.62 -6.27
N ARG A 51 -31.29 -25.02 -7.29
CA ARG A 51 -30.64 -24.75 -8.57
C ARG A 51 -29.74 -23.53 -8.44
N LEU A 52 -28.46 -23.69 -8.79
CA LEU A 52 -27.37 -22.72 -8.70
C LEU A 52 -27.45 -21.57 -9.73
N ASP A 53 -28.67 -21.17 -10.11
CA ASP A 53 -28.94 -20.15 -11.12
C ASP A 53 -29.79 -18.99 -10.56
N SER A 54 -29.89 -18.88 -9.22
CA SER A 54 -30.68 -17.83 -8.56
C SER A 54 -29.78 -16.75 -7.94
N LEU A 55 -30.01 -15.51 -8.36
CA LEU A 55 -29.32 -14.26 -8.02
C LEU A 55 -29.41 -13.83 -6.54
N PHE A 56 -29.65 -14.74 -5.60
CA PHE A 56 -29.85 -14.37 -4.21
C PHE A 56 -29.21 -15.37 -3.23
N ILE A 57 -28.31 -14.82 -2.40
CA ILE A 57 -27.83 -15.30 -1.08
C ILE A 57 -26.53 -16.13 -1.10
N PHE A 58 -25.41 -15.47 -1.41
CA PHE A 58 -24.58 -14.87 -0.36
C PHE A 58 -24.31 -13.43 -0.83
N PRO A 59 -24.45 -12.37 -0.01
CA PRO A 59 -23.72 -11.16 -0.33
C PRO A 59 -22.26 -11.54 -0.15
N GLN A 60 -21.62 -11.97 -1.23
CA GLN A 60 -20.23 -11.58 -1.43
C GLN A 60 -20.32 -10.05 -1.42
N LEU A 61 -20.10 -9.45 -0.24
CA LEU A 61 -19.89 -8.01 -0.15
C LEU A 61 -18.84 -7.73 -1.21
N ASP A 62 -19.19 -6.89 -2.18
CA ASP A 62 -18.27 -6.53 -3.26
C ASP A 62 -16.91 -6.18 -2.62
N PRO A 63 -15.80 -6.64 -3.22
CA PRO A 63 -14.47 -6.42 -2.67
C PRO A 63 -14.29 -4.93 -2.38
N ILE A 64 -13.88 -4.60 -1.15
CA ILE A 64 -13.65 -3.21 -0.76
C ILE A 64 -12.31 -2.81 -1.36
N THR A 65 -12.36 -1.88 -2.31
CA THR A 65 -11.18 -1.36 -2.99
C THR A 65 -10.88 0.02 -2.42
N LEU A 66 -9.60 0.31 -2.21
CA LEU A 66 -9.11 1.64 -1.86
C LEU A 66 -8.17 2.10 -2.95
N GLU A 67 -8.61 3.10 -3.70
CA GLU A 67 -7.85 3.77 -4.74
C GLU A 67 -7.01 4.88 -4.11
N ILE A 68 -5.69 4.79 -4.19
CA ILE A 68 -4.78 5.74 -3.56
C ILE A 68 -4.02 6.61 -4.57
N GLY A 69 -3.90 7.89 -4.22
CA GLY A 69 -2.91 8.79 -4.78
C GLY A 69 -1.64 8.78 -3.94
N LEU A 70 -0.53 8.30 -4.48
CA LEU A 70 0.76 8.23 -3.80
C LEU A 70 1.67 9.40 -4.21
N PHE A 71 2.05 10.21 -3.23
CA PHE A 71 2.85 11.42 -3.42
C PHE A 71 4.16 11.32 -2.64
N LEU A 72 5.28 11.60 -3.30
CA LEU A 72 6.62 11.60 -2.73
C LEU A 72 7.18 13.02 -2.77
N ASP A 73 7.53 13.58 -1.61
CA ASP A 73 7.96 14.97 -1.54
C ASP A 73 9.41 15.21 -1.96
N SER A 74 9.78 16.48 -2.16
CA SER A 74 11.12 16.81 -2.64
C SER A 74 12.21 16.54 -1.62
N MET A 75 11.88 16.55 -0.34
CA MET A 75 12.85 16.17 0.70
C MET A 75 13.18 14.68 0.61
N LEU A 76 12.18 13.83 0.42
CA LEU A 76 12.37 12.40 0.25
C LEU A 76 13.21 12.10 -0.99
N PHE A 77 12.91 12.77 -2.10
CA PHE A 77 13.69 12.69 -3.32
C PHE A 77 15.16 13.09 -3.09
N GLU A 78 15.42 14.20 -2.40
CA GLU A 78 16.79 14.65 -2.11
C GLU A 78 17.56 13.68 -1.19
N HIS A 79 16.89 12.97 -0.27
CA HIS A 79 17.52 11.91 0.50
C HIS A 79 17.96 10.74 -0.39
N PHE A 80 17.09 10.26 -1.27
CA PHE A 80 17.42 9.16 -2.19
C PHE A 80 18.50 9.56 -3.19
N LYS A 81 18.46 10.78 -3.71
CA LYS A 81 19.49 11.34 -4.59
C LYS A 81 20.87 11.44 -3.93
N LYS A 82 20.94 11.65 -2.61
CA LYS A 82 22.20 11.65 -1.86
C LYS A 82 22.73 10.24 -1.60
N GLU A 83 21.84 9.28 -1.36
CA GLU A 83 22.21 7.89 -1.04
C GLU A 83 22.56 7.08 -2.30
N PHE A 84 21.83 7.29 -3.39
CA PHE A 84 21.96 6.53 -4.63
C PHE A 84 22.57 7.39 -5.74
N THR A 85 23.80 7.05 -6.15
CA THR A 85 24.53 7.75 -7.20
C THR A 85 24.04 7.43 -8.62
N THR A 86 23.32 6.32 -8.79
CA THR A 86 22.72 5.87 -10.05
C THR A 86 21.22 5.70 -9.86
N GLU A 87 20.43 6.25 -10.78
CA GLU A 87 18.97 6.06 -10.86
C GLU A 87 18.20 6.27 -9.53
N PRO A 88 18.41 7.39 -8.81
CA PRO A 88 17.75 7.62 -7.51
C PRO A 88 16.22 7.65 -7.62
N GLU A 89 15.69 8.04 -8.77
CA GLU A 89 14.25 8.02 -9.09
C GLU A 89 13.71 6.59 -9.08
N GLN A 90 14.42 5.65 -9.74
CA GLN A 90 14.02 4.26 -9.77
C GLN A 90 14.08 3.63 -8.37
N HIS A 91 15.15 3.91 -7.62
CA HIS A 91 15.27 3.41 -6.24
C HIS A 91 14.15 3.93 -5.32
N LEU A 92 13.75 5.19 -5.47
CA LEU A 92 12.65 5.75 -4.70
C LEU A 92 11.29 5.18 -5.13
N THR A 93 11.08 4.96 -6.42
CA THR A 93 9.89 4.27 -6.94
C THR A 93 9.79 2.84 -6.38
N ASP A 94 10.85 2.04 -6.50
CA ASP A 94 10.86 0.66 -6.00
C ASP A 94 10.64 0.60 -4.48
N PHE A 95 11.26 1.51 -3.74
CA PHE A 95 11.09 1.61 -2.30
C PHE A 95 9.65 1.95 -1.92
N SER A 96 9.04 2.96 -2.56
CA SER A 96 7.69 3.42 -2.26
C SER A 96 6.64 2.36 -2.62
N LEU A 97 6.79 1.69 -3.77
CA LEU A 97 5.94 0.56 -4.16
C LEU A 97 6.06 -0.62 -3.18
N ALA A 98 7.28 -0.93 -2.73
CA ALA A 98 7.49 -1.98 -1.71
C ALA A 98 6.84 -1.59 -0.37
N LEU A 99 6.88 -0.33 0.02
CA LEU A 99 6.21 0.17 1.23
C LEU A 99 4.69 0.00 1.12
N ILE A 100 4.07 0.42 0.01
CA ILE A 100 2.62 0.25 -0.22
C ILE A 100 2.24 -1.22 -0.31
N ASN A 101 3.04 -2.06 -0.97
CA ASN A 101 2.79 -3.50 -1.00
C ASN A 101 2.80 -4.13 0.40
N ASN A 102 3.69 -3.70 1.30
CA ASN A 102 3.65 -4.13 2.69
C ASN A 102 2.36 -3.68 3.40
N VAL A 103 1.88 -2.45 3.14
CA VAL A 103 0.60 -1.98 3.68
C VAL A 103 -0.55 -2.85 3.17
N HIS A 104 -0.60 -3.15 1.87
CA HIS A 104 -1.59 -4.06 1.31
C HIS A 104 -1.57 -5.42 2.02
N VAL A 105 -0.41 -6.03 2.22
CA VAL A 105 -0.28 -7.30 2.95
C VAL A 105 -0.79 -7.21 4.41
N LEU A 106 -0.65 -6.06 5.08
CA LEU A 106 -1.20 -5.85 6.42
C LEU A 106 -2.73 -5.77 6.42
N TYR A 107 -3.34 -5.20 5.38
CA TYR A 107 -4.79 -5.15 5.20
C TYR A 107 -5.41 -6.46 4.69
N GLN A 108 -4.58 -7.38 4.19
CA GLN A 108 -4.98 -8.74 3.80
C GLN A 108 -4.82 -9.76 4.93
N GLN A 109 -4.45 -9.33 6.14
CA GLN A 109 -4.28 -10.23 7.27
C GLN A 109 -5.62 -10.84 7.69
N PRO A 110 -5.68 -12.14 8.04
CA PRO A 110 -6.92 -12.82 8.43
C PRO A 110 -7.64 -12.22 9.65
N SER A 111 -6.93 -11.40 10.44
CA SER A 111 -7.52 -10.68 11.57
C SER A 111 -8.45 -9.54 11.14
N LEU A 112 -8.39 -9.07 9.89
CA LEU A 112 -9.27 -8.04 9.35
C LEU A 112 -10.34 -8.69 8.46
N SER A 113 -11.58 -8.24 8.60
CA SER A 113 -12.68 -8.64 7.72
C SER A 113 -13.69 -7.49 7.65
N PRO A 114 -14.18 -7.12 6.45
CA PRO A 114 -13.75 -7.60 5.14
C PRO A 114 -12.30 -7.19 4.81
N ASN A 115 -11.69 -7.86 3.83
CA ASN A 115 -10.37 -7.46 3.33
C ASN A 115 -10.48 -6.12 2.57
N LEU A 116 -9.36 -5.41 2.50
CA LEU A 116 -9.23 -4.16 1.76
C LEU A 116 -8.17 -4.31 0.67
N ASP A 117 -8.60 -4.23 -0.58
CA ASP A 117 -7.72 -4.23 -1.74
C ASP A 117 -7.21 -2.81 -1.99
N ILE A 118 -5.90 -2.63 -2.10
CA ILE A 118 -5.29 -1.29 -2.25
C ILE A 118 -4.70 -1.19 -3.65
N VAL A 119 -5.10 -0.15 -4.38
CA VAL A 119 -4.68 0.09 -5.76
C VAL A 119 -4.11 1.49 -5.87
N ILE A 120 -2.96 1.63 -6.51
CA ILE A 120 -2.39 2.96 -6.81
C ILE A 120 -2.95 3.41 -8.15
N VAL A 121 -3.76 4.46 -8.13
CA VAL A 121 -4.38 5.07 -9.33
C VAL A 121 -3.65 6.34 -9.76
N ARG A 122 -2.90 6.96 -8.84
CA ARG A 122 -2.05 8.12 -9.11
C ARG A 122 -0.71 7.99 -8.39
N PHE A 123 0.37 8.33 -9.08
CA PHE A 123 1.72 8.35 -8.53
C PHE A 123 2.43 9.65 -8.92
N GLU A 124 2.91 10.41 -7.94
CA GLU A 124 3.67 11.64 -8.16
C GLU A 124 4.94 11.69 -7.32
N MET A 125 6.05 12.03 -7.97
CA MET A 125 7.34 12.30 -7.33
C MET A 125 7.74 13.75 -7.58
N TRP A 126 7.74 14.56 -6.52
CA TRP A 126 8.07 15.96 -6.62
C TRP A 126 9.57 16.16 -6.45
N LYS A 127 10.28 16.56 -7.52
CA LYS A 127 11.68 16.99 -7.43
C LYS A 127 11.82 18.40 -6.86
N THR A 128 10.72 19.15 -6.84
CA THR A 128 10.60 20.47 -6.24
C THR A 128 9.25 20.56 -5.57
N GLN A 129 9.23 21.02 -4.32
CA GLN A 129 8.01 21.09 -3.53
C GLN A 129 6.95 21.97 -4.19
N PRO A 130 5.67 21.55 -4.26
CA PRO A 130 4.59 22.42 -4.67
C PRO A 130 4.53 23.66 -3.77
N ALA A 131 4.23 24.84 -4.35
CA ALA A 131 4.19 26.10 -3.59
C ALA A 131 3.32 26.05 -2.32
N PRO A 132 2.13 25.39 -2.30
CA PRO A 132 1.32 25.26 -1.08
C PRO A 132 1.94 24.39 0.02
N LEU A 133 3.00 23.65 -0.29
CA LEU A 133 3.69 22.72 0.60
C LEU A 133 5.13 23.15 0.88
N ALA A 134 5.50 24.38 0.55
CA ALA A 134 6.85 24.89 0.79
C ALA A 134 7.27 24.79 2.27
N THR A 135 8.56 24.55 2.51
CA THR A 135 9.13 24.18 3.82
C THR A 135 8.73 25.13 4.96
N GLU A 136 8.69 26.42 4.67
CA GLU A 136 8.35 27.49 5.59
C GLU A 136 6.87 27.48 6.02
N ILE A 137 5.96 27.01 5.16
CA ILE A 137 4.51 26.96 5.44
C ILE A 137 4.23 25.98 6.58
N HIS A 138 4.91 24.84 6.56
CA HIS A 138 4.74 23.77 7.55
C HIS A 138 5.91 23.70 8.55
N LYS A 139 6.65 24.82 8.71
CA LYS A 139 7.69 25.01 9.74
C LYS A 139 8.72 23.86 9.78
N ASN A 140 9.23 23.46 8.61
CA ASN A 140 10.23 22.42 8.47
C ASN A 140 9.80 21.06 9.08
N GLY A 141 8.57 20.64 8.78
CA GLY A 141 8.07 19.31 9.14
C GLY A 141 7.18 19.25 10.39
N GLN A 142 6.59 20.37 10.82
CA GLN A 142 5.56 20.31 11.86
C GLN A 142 4.36 19.52 11.31
N ALA A 143 4.07 18.37 11.95
CA ALA A 143 3.25 17.31 11.38
C ALA A 143 1.82 17.76 11.01
N GLN A 144 1.13 18.47 11.90
CA GLN A 144 -0.24 18.93 11.66
C GLN A 144 -0.30 19.96 10.53
N THR A 145 0.62 20.92 10.50
CA THR A 145 0.64 21.95 9.44
C THR A 145 1.01 21.36 8.09
N LEU A 146 1.89 20.35 8.04
CA LEU A 146 2.21 19.66 6.80
C LEU A 146 1.04 18.81 6.31
N LEU A 147 0.39 18.07 7.20
CA LEU A 147 -0.83 17.31 6.89
C LEU A 147 -1.91 18.26 6.35
N ASP A 148 -2.25 19.34 7.07
CA ASP A 148 -3.27 20.30 6.65
C ASP A 148 -2.99 20.92 5.28
N SER A 149 -1.72 21.24 4.99
CA SER A 149 -1.32 21.77 3.68
C SER A 149 -1.42 20.70 2.59
N PHE A 150 -1.08 19.45 2.89
CA PHE A 150 -1.17 18.34 1.95
C PHE A 150 -2.62 17.98 1.64
N CYS A 151 -3.47 17.85 2.64
CA CYS A 151 -4.90 17.58 2.49
C CYS A 151 -5.59 18.64 1.62
N ARG A 152 -5.24 19.93 1.78
CA ARG A 152 -5.71 20.99 0.87
C ARG A 152 -5.09 20.95 -0.53
N HIS A 153 -3.88 20.42 -0.66
CA HIS A 153 -3.23 20.30 -1.97
C HIS A 153 -3.82 19.15 -2.76
N GLN A 154 -3.90 17.96 -2.18
CA GLN A 154 -4.47 16.76 -2.80
C GLN A 154 -5.92 17.01 -3.25
N ALA A 155 -6.74 17.65 -2.42
CA ALA A 155 -8.15 17.92 -2.76
C ALA A 155 -8.28 18.80 -4.02
N ARG A 156 -7.34 19.72 -4.24
CA ARG A 156 -7.36 20.61 -5.41
C ARG A 156 -6.91 19.93 -6.69
N ILE A 157 -6.14 18.85 -6.58
CA ILE A 157 -5.57 18.15 -7.74
C ILE A 157 -6.25 16.80 -8.01
N ASN A 158 -7.14 16.33 -7.12
CA ASN A 158 -7.93 15.12 -7.30
C ASN A 158 -8.94 15.33 -8.43
N PRO A 159 -8.84 14.60 -9.56
CA PRO A 159 -9.66 14.87 -10.72
C PRO A 159 -11.07 14.26 -10.58
N GLY A 160 -12.11 15.06 -10.82
CA GLY A 160 -13.48 14.55 -10.96
C GLY A 160 -13.97 13.72 -9.78
N THR A 161 -14.51 12.55 -10.08
CA THR A 161 -15.03 11.51 -9.16
C THR A 161 -14.72 10.14 -9.75
N ASP A 162 -14.86 9.06 -9.00
CA ASP A 162 -14.64 7.68 -9.50
C ASP A 162 -15.47 7.36 -10.74
N LEU A 163 -16.69 7.93 -10.82
CA LEU A 163 -17.59 7.78 -11.97
C LEU A 163 -17.13 8.56 -13.21
N THR A 164 -16.29 9.57 -13.04
CA THR A 164 -15.95 10.54 -14.10
C THR A 164 -14.48 10.56 -14.47
N HIS A 165 -13.58 10.02 -13.64
CA HIS A 165 -12.15 10.02 -13.90
C HIS A 165 -11.42 8.78 -13.34
N PRO A 166 -10.66 8.04 -14.17
CA PRO A 166 -9.97 6.81 -13.74
C PRO A 166 -8.72 7.04 -12.87
N GLU A 167 -8.22 8.27 -12.78
CA GLU A 167 -7.18 8.67 -11.81
C GLU A 167 -7.75 9.44 -10.60
N HIS A 168 -9.07 9.42 -10.39
CA HIS A 168 -9.61 9.87 -9.09
C HIS A 168 -9.10 8.94 -8.01
N TRP A 169 -8.81 9.45 -6.81
CA TRP A 169 -8.44 8.60 -5.67
C TRP A 169 -9.35 8.85 -4.48
N ASP A 170 -9.61 7.78 -3.73
CA ASP A 170 -10.31 7.81 -2.45
C ASP A 170 -9.47 8.45 -1.35
N HIS A 171 -8.15 8.23 -1.40
CA HIS A 171 -7.23 8.59 -0.32
C HIS A 171 -5.84 8.99 -0.81
N ALA A 172 -5.36 10.13 -0.32
CA ALA A 172 -4.03 10.63 -0.67
C ALA A 172 -2.99 10.25 0.40
N VAL A 173 -1.86 9.70 -0.03
CA VAL A 173 -0.73 9.36 0.85
C VAL A 173 0.48 10.22 0.49
N LEU A 174 0.99 10.99 1.46
CA LEU A 174 2.26 11.70 1.35
C LEU A 174 3.36 10.96 2.11
N LEU A 175 4.34 10.45 1.38
CA LEU A 175 5.61 10.00 1.95
C LEU A 175 6.60 11.17 1.96
N THR A 176 7.04 11.55 3.15
CA THR A 176 7.90 12.72 3.36
C THR A 176 9.32 12.38 3.77
N GLY A 177 10.29 13.15 3.29
CA GLY A 177 11.68 13.09 3.77
C GLY A 177 11.94 13.93 5.02
N TYR A 178 10.96 14.71 5.50
CA TYR A 178 11.10 15.45 6.76
C TYR A 178 11.08 14.49 7.96
N ASP A 179 11.89 14.80 8.98
CA ASP A 179 11.73 14.27 10.34
C ASP A 179 10.58 15.05 10.98
N ILE A 180 9.37 14.49 10.92
CA ILE A 180 8.17 15.22 11.31
C ILE A 180 8.05 15.27 12.83
N TYR A 181 7.53 16.37 13.34
CA TYR A 181 7.47 16.56 14.79
C TYR A 181 6.13 17.12 15.27
N HIS A 182 5.80 16.75 16.51
CA HIS A 182 4.75 17.36 17.31
C HIS A 182 5.38 18.04 18.54
N THR A 183 4.65 18.95 19.18
CA THR A 183 5.16 19.69 20.36
C THR A 183 5.30 18.83 21.62
N THR A 184 4.68 17.64 21.64
CA THR A 184 4.49 16.83 22.85
C THR A 184 4.96 15.37 22.72
N SER A 185 5.26 14.88 21.51
CA SER A 185 5.70 13.50 21.26
C SER A 185 6.40 13.37 19.90
N SER A 186 7.24 12.33 19.76
CA SER A 186 7.75 11.90 18.46
C SER A 186 6.63 11.22 17.70
N VAL A 187 6.44 11.63 16.44
CA VAL A 187 5.40 11.14 15.56
C VAL A 187 6.06 10.75 14.25
N ALA A 188 5.65 9.63 13.66
CA ALA A 188 6.19 9.17 12.37
C ALA A 188 5.15 9.19 11.25
N GLY A 189 3.89 9.44 11.62
CA GLY A 189 2.78 9.63 10.70
C GLY A 189 1.59 10.28 11.41
N VAL A 190 0.74 10.94 10.64
CA VAL A 190 -0.50 11.56 11.11
C VAL A 190 -1.60 11.43 10.07
N ALA A 191 -2.83 11.25 10.56
CA ALA A 191 -4.03 11.16 9.74
C ALA A 191 -5.25 11.74 10.47
N PRO A 192 -6.22 12.31 9.74
CA PRO A 192 -7.54 12.59 10.29
C PRO A 192 -8.31 11.28 10.59
N VAL A 193 -9.15 11.29 11.62
CA VAL A 193 -9.96 10.12 12.00
C VAL A 193 -11.33 10.13 11.31
N GLY A 194 -11.71 9.03 10.68
CA GLY A 194 -13.02 8.84 10.06
C GLY A 194 -13.27 9.76 8.86
N ARG A 195 -12.22 10.02 8.07
CA ARG A 195 -12.24 10.94 6.92
C ARG A 195 -11.93 10.27 5.59
N MET A 196 -11.89 8.94 5.53
CA MET A 196 -11.84 8.24 4.24
C MET A 196 -13.02 8.67 3.35
N CYS A 197 -12.80 8.79 2.03
CA CYS A 197 -13.76 9.34 1.06
C CYS A 197 -14.15 10.82 1.26
N ASP A 198 -13.52 11.56 2.19
CA ASP A 198 -13.72 13.01 2.32
C ASP A 198 -12.78 13.74 1.36
N GLU A 199 -13.33 14.50 0.41
CA GLU A 199 -12.58 15.23 -0.62
C GLU A 199 -11.42 16.05 -0.03
N LEU A 200 -11.63 16.68 1.13
CA LEU A 200 -10.63 17.52 1.77
C LEU A 200 -9.73 16.75 2.72
N PHE A 201 -10.27 15.77 3.45
CA PHE A 201 -9.61 15.18 4.62
C PHE A 201 -9.19 13.71 4.46
N ALA A 202 -9.44 13.06 3.31
CA ALA A 202 -8.94 11.72 3.02
C ALA A 202 -7.44 11.75 2.66
N CYS A 203 -6.61 11.90 3.69
CA CYS A 203 -5.18 12.06 3.54
C CYS A 203 -4.39 11.42 4.70
N SER A 204 -3.18 10.96 4.40
CA SER A 204 -2.20 10.50 5.42
C SER A 204 -0.83 11.06 5.10
N LEU A 205 -0.12 11.48 6.15
CA LEU A 205 1.28 11.92 6.09
C LEU A 205 2.13 10.93 6.86
N VAL A 206 3.18 10.38 6.25
CA VAL A 206 4.09 9.43 6.90
C VAL A 206 5.52 9.68 6.45
N GLU A 207 6.48 9.55 7.36
CA GLU A 207 7.89 9.60 7.00
C GLU A 207 8.29 8.45 6.06
N GLY A 208 9.09 8.74 5.04
CA GLY A 208 9.38 7.83 3.94
C GLY A 208 10.78 7.20 3.95
N LEU A 209 11.59 7.35 4.99
CA LEU A 209 13.00 6.92 4.95
C LEU A 209 13.26 5.47 5.36
N HIS A 210 12.24 4.74 5.85
CA HIS A 210 12.39 3.38 6.36
C HIS A 210 11.21 2.48 5.96
N LEU A 211 11.44 1.24 5.52
CA LEU A 211 10.36 0.31 5.16
C LEU A 211 9.41 -0.02 6.33
N GLY A 212 9.89 0.08 7.57
CA GLY A 212 9.05 -0.06 8.77
C GLY A 212 7.97 1.02 8.89
N ARG A 213 8.00 2.06 8.07
CA ARG A 213 6.95 3.08 7.97
C ARG A 213 5.68 2.57 7.31
N SER A 214 5.72 1.39 6.66
CA SER A 214 4.51 0.67 6.24
C SER A 214 3.55 0.38 7.40
N PHE A 215 4.06 -0.01 8.58
CA PHE A 215 3.23 -0.21 9.77
C PHE A 215 2.57 1.09 10.24
N VAL A 216 3.30 2.20 10.16
CA VAL A 216 2.78 3.53 10.49
C VAL A 216 1.72 3.95 9.47
N LEU A 217 1.97 3.78 8.18
CA LEU A 217 0.98 4.09 7.15
C LEU A 217 -0.29 3.26 7.29
N ALA A 218 -0.19 1.95 7.55
CA ALA A 218 -1.36 1.12 7.84
C ALA A 218 -2.14 1.62 9.06
N HIS A 219 -1.45 2.07 10.11
CA HIS A 219 -2.06 2.67 11.29
C HIS A 219 -2.80 3.98 10.95
N GLU A 220 -2.16 4.90 10.22
CA GLU A 220 -2.75 6.19 9.83
C GLU A 220 -3.94 6.01 8.87
N MET A 221 -3.88 5.01 7.98
CA MET A 221 -5.00 4.63 7.13
C MET A 221 -6.15 4.03 7.95
N GLY A 222 -5.85 3.27 9.00
CA GLY A 222 -6.84 2.78 9.96
C GLY A 222 -7.60 3.91 10.64
N HIS A 223 -6.90 4.98 11.05
CA HIS A 223 -7.54 6.20 11.55
C HIS A 223 -8.51 6.80 10.54
N ASN A 224 -8.12 6.95 9.27
CA ASN A 224 -9.03 7.47 8.23
C ASN A 224 -10.31 6.63 8.09
N MET A 225 -10.22 5.32 8.31
CA MET A 225 -11.37 4.39 8.31
C MET A 225 -12.07 4.28 9.68
N GLY A 226 -11.87 5.27 10.56
CA GLY A 226 -12.60 5.39 11.82
C GLY A 226 -12.07 4.55 12.99
N MET A 227 -10.96 3.83 12.81
CA MET A 227 -10.34 3.09 13.92
C MET A 227 -9.69 4.08 14.90
N VAL A 228 -9.83 3.82 16.19
CA VAL A 228 -9.13 4.57 17.25
C VAL A 228 -8.04 3.71 17.88
N HIS A 229 -7.19 4.31 18.71
CA HIS A 229 -6.14 3.56 19.35
C HIS A 229 -6.69 2.42 20.23
N ASP A 230 -6.06 1.26 20.17
CA ASP A 230 -6.38 0.15 21.07
C ASP A 230 -6.21 0.56 22.53
N GLY A 231 -7.19 0.23 23.37
CA GLY A 231 -7.22 0.58 24.79
C GLY A 231 -7.46 2.06 25.08
N VAL A 232 -7.85 2.84 24.07
CA VAL A 232 -8.34 4.21 24.18
C VAL A 232 -9.79 4.21 23.72
N GLN A 233 -10.73 4.41 24.65
CA GLN A 233 -12.17 4.41 24.37
C GLN A 233 -12.73 3.07 23.82
N ASN A 234 -11.94 1.99 23.89
CA ASN A 234 -12.38 0.62 23.57
C ASN A 234 -11.79 -0.40 24.56
N GLN A 235 -12.31 -1.65 24.56
CA GLN A 235 -11.90 -2.69 25.51
C GLN A 235 -10.62 -3.46 25.14
N CYS A 236 -9.92 -3.09 24.06
CA CYS A 236 -8.73 -3.81 23.62
C CYS A 236 -7.49 -3.42 24.42
N GLY A 237 -6.46 -4.26 24.39
CA GLY A 237 -5.23 -4.01 25.14
C GLY A 237 -4.40 -2.90 24.49
N ARG A 238 -3.95 -1.91 25.28
CA ARG A 238 -3.18 -0.75 24.79
C ARG A 238 -1.94 -1.07 23.95
N SER A 239 -1.33 -2.23 24.19
CA SER A 239 -0.13 -2.70 23.49
C SER A 239 -0.41 -3.67 22.34
N CYS A 240 -1.66 -4.08 22.13
CA CYS A 240 -2.06 -4.99 21.06
C CYS A 240 -1.91 -4.27 19.72
N CYS A 241 -1.43 -5.03 18.73
CA CYS A 241 -1.95 -4.89 17.37
C CYS A 241 -1.61 -3.56 16.67
N LEU A 242 -1.99 -3.44 15.40
CA LEU A 242 -1.59 -2.30 14.54
C LEU A 242 -2.04 -0.94 15.10
N MET A 243 -3.21 -0.86 15.73
CA MET A 243 -3.78 0.39 16.26
C MET A 243 -3.30 0.74 17.68
N SER A 244 -2.24 0.11 18.19
CA SER A 244 -1.64 0.55 19.46
C SER A 244 -1.06 1.96 19.34
N ALA A 245 -1.28 2.83 20.33
CA ALA A 245 -0.71 4.19 20.36
C ALA A 245 0.84 4.23 20.38
N VAL A 246 1.49 3.10 20.67
CA VAL A 246 2.94 2.94 20.53
C VAL A 246 3.19 1.97 19.40
N ASN A 247 3.48 2.50 18.21
CA ASN A 247 3.85 1.69 17.05
C ASN A 247 5.20 1.02 17.28
N GLY A 248 5.36 -0.22 16.80
CA GLY A 248 6.57 -1.00 17.00
C GLY A 248 6.59 -2.26 16.14
N ALA A 249 7.80 -2.70 15.77
CA ALA A 249 8.01 -3.90 14.97
C ALA A 249 7.32 -5.12 15.61
N GLY A 250 6.66 -5.93 14.77
CA GLY A 250 6.00 -7.18 15.18
C GLY A 250 4.49 -7.08 15.43
N LYS A 251 3.90 -5.87 15.40
CA LYS A 251 2.45 -5.69 15.43
C LYS A 251 1.89 -5.75 14.01
N THR A 252 1.57 -6.94 13.53
CA THR A 252 1.08 -7.18 12.15
C THR A 252 -0.41 -7.46 12.07
N THR A 253 -1.10 -7.67 13.20
CA THR A 253 -2.52 -8.05 13.24
C THR A 253 -3.41 -6.89 13.68
N TRP A 254 -4.68 -6.96 13.34
CA TRP A 254 -5.73 -6.04 13.77
C TRP A 254 -6.42 -6.57 15.03
N SER A 255 -6.81 -5.67 15.95
CA SER A 255 -7.55 -6.07 17.14
C SER A 255 -9.04 -6.25 16.83
N SER A 256 -9.79 -6.93 17.69
CA SER A 256 -11.24 -7.02 17.55
C SER A 256 -11.93 -5.65 17.70
N CYS A 257 -11.28 -4.64 18.30
CA CYS A 257 -11.78 -3.28 18.35
C CYS A 257 -11.59 -2.57 17.02
N SER A 258 -10.40 -2.64 16.44
CA SER A 258 -10.12 -2.07 15.12
C SER A 258 -11.06 -2.65 14.05
N VAL A 259 -11.28 -3.97 14.07
CA VAL A 259 -12.20 -4.64 13.12
C VAL A 259 -13.63 -4.15 13.30
N ARG A 260 -14.12 -4.04 14.55
CA ARG A 260 -15.47 -3.54 14.82
C ARG A 260 -15.63 -2.09 14.36
N GLU A 261 -14.64 -1.25 14.64
CA GLU A 261 -14.65 0.18 14.26
C GLU A 261 -14.61 0.35 12.74
N PHE A 262 -13.80 -0.44 12.04
CA PHE A 262 -13.79 -0.49 10.58
C PHE A 262 -15.13 -0.90 9.99
N ASN A 263 -15.74 -1.98 10.49
CA ASN A 263 -17.06 -2.41 10.02
C ASN A 263 -18.13 -1.34 10.31
N ALA A 264 -18.08 -0.68 11.46
CA ALA A 264 -19.00 0.41 11.79
C ALA A 264 -18.83 1.59 10.85
N PHE A 265 -17.60 1.94 10.48
CA PHE A 265 -17.32 2.99 9.50
C PHE A 265 -17.88 2.64 8.12
N LEU A 266 -17.64 1.42 7.62
CA LEU A 266 -18.19 0.96 6.35
C LEU A 266 -19.73 1.02 6.33
N LEU A 267 -20.38 0.51 7.38
CA LEU A 267 -21.83 0.58 7.52
C LEU A 267 -22.33 2.03 7.52
N GLN A 268 -21.65 2.92 8.23
CA GLN A 268 -22.00 4.34 8.26
C GLN A 268 -21.90 4.98 6.87
N MET A 269 -20.88 4.64 6.08
CA MET A 269 -20.75 5.14 4.71
C MET A 269 -21.86 4.61 3.80
N ASP A 270 -22.13 3.30 3.87
CA ASP A 270 -23.20 2.63 3.12
C ASP A 270 -24.57 3.26 3.41
N GLU A 271 -24.83 3.61 4.67
CA GLU A 271 -26.10 4.20 5.13
C GLU A 271 -26.16 5.74 4.96
N SER A 272 -25.04 6.40 4.64
CA SER A 272 -24.98 7.87 4.60
C SER A 272 -25.76 8.52 3.46
N GLY A 273 -26.15 7.73 2.44
CA GLY A 273 -26.81 8.22 1.23
C GLY A 273 -25.90 9.01 0.27
N ARG A 274 -24.60 9.15 0.58
CA ARG A 274 -23.60 9.83 -0.26
C ARG A 274 -22.85 8.89 -1.21
N GLY A 275 -23.09 7.58 -1.11
CA GLY A 275 -22.28 6.56 -1.75
C GLY A 275 -21.08 6.18 -0.88
N ASN A 276 -20.56 4.97 -1.10
CA ASN A 276 -19.34 4.48 -0.47
C ASN A 276 -18.27 4.39 -1.56
N CYS A 277 -17.27 5.29 -1.52
CA CYS A 277 -16.21 5.34 -2.53
C CYS A 277 -15.43 4.01 -2.60
N LEU A 278 -15.35 3.28 -1.48
CA LEU A 278 -14.61 2.02 -1.41
C LEU A 278 -15.35 0.81 -2.02
N ARG A 279 -16.55 1.01 -2.57
CA ARG A 279 -17.41 -0.07 -3.09
C ARG A 279 -17.62 0.00 -4.60
N ASP A 280 -16.80 0.74 -5.31
CA ASP A 280 -16.73 0.58 -6.75
C ASP A 280 -15.66 -0.45 -7.16
N SER A 281 -15.94 -1.11 -8.27
CA SER A 281 -14.96 -1.97 -8.90
C SER A 281 -14.02 -1.09 -9.71
N SER A 282 -12.70 -1.28 -9.56
CA SER A 282 -11.66 -0.70 -10.43
C SER A 282 -11.72 -1.20 -11.90
N GLU A 283 -12.89 -1.59 -12.40
CA GLU A 283 -13.16 -1.96 -13.79
C GLU A 283 -12.76 -0.86 -14.81
N SER A 284 -12.47 0.36 -14.36
CA SER A 284 -11.80 1.42 -15.12
C SER A 284 -10.36 1.07 -15.55
N ILE A 285 -9.66 0.20 -14.80
CA ILE A 285 -8.32 -0.33 -15.13
C ILE A 285 -8.44 -1.55 -16.06
N ALA A 286 -9.45 -2.41 -15.87
CA ALA A 286 -9.66 -3.59 -16.71
C ALA A 286 -10.19 -3.25 -18.12
N LYS A 287 -10.93 -2.13 -18.28
CA LYS A 287 -11.45 -1.68 -19.58
C LYS A 287 -10.46 -0.81 -20.38
N SER A 288 -9.44 -0.24 -19.74
CA SER A 288 -8.40 0.56 -20.40
C SER A 288 -7.25 -0.29 -20.96
N VAL A 289 -7.09 -1.53 -20.50
CA VAL A 289 -6.29 -2.56 -21.17
C VAL A 289 -7.19 -3.37 -22.08
N ALA A 290 -7.49 -2.85 -23.26
CA ALA A 290 -8.07 -3.68 -24.31
C ALA A 290 -7.15 -4.90 -24.54
N PRO A 291 -7.69 -6.13 -24.65
CA PRO A 291 -6.86 -7.27 -25.00
C PRO A 291 -6.18 -6.96 -26.33
N ILE A 292 -4.84 -7.00 -26.34
CA ILE A 292 -4.05 -6.87 -27.56
C ILE A 292 -4.60 -7.94 -28.52
N ALA A 293 -5.28 -7.50 -29.56
CA ALA A 293 -5.76 -8.37 -30.62
C ALA A 293 -4.54 -9.05 -31.23
N ASP A 294 -4.57 -10.38 -31.23
CA ASP A 294 -3.59 -11.27 -31.84
C ASP A 294 -3.41 -10.92 -33.33
N PRO A 295 -2.26 -10.37 -33.78
CA PRO A 295 -2.01 -10.18 -35.20
C PRO A 295 -1.45 -11.49 -35.75
N LYS A 296 -2.33 -12.26 -36.39
CA LYS A 296 -1.91 -13.34 -37.29
C LYS A 296 -1.12 -12.78 -38.49
N GLY A 297 0.18 -13.07 -38.51
CA GLY A 297 1.01 -13.16 -39.74
C GLY A 297 1.84 -11.92 -40.11
N PRO A 298 2.79 -12.07 -41.05
CA PRO A 298 4.07 -12.75 -40.86
C PRO A 298 5.27 -11.79 -40.89
N ALA A 299 6.33 -12.19 -40.17
CA ALA A 299 7.74 -11.82 -40.33
C ALA A 299 8.09 -10.47 -40.97
N ASP A 300 8.58 -9.53 -40.15
CA ASP A 300 9.81 -8.82 -40.47
C ASP A 300 10.57 -8.47 -39.19
N GLY A 301 11.83 -8.88 -39.14
CA GLY A 301 12.64 -8.85 -37.94
C GLY A 301 13.24 -7.48 -37.70
N LEU A 302 12.99 -6.88 -36.53
CA LEU A 302 13.94 -5.99 -35.84
C LEU A 302 13.50 -5.61 -34.41
N GLN A 303 13.07 -6.55 -33.56
CA GLN A 303 12.87 -6.20 -32.13
C GLN A 303 12.93 -7.39 -31.17
N ARG A 304 13.97 -8.22 -31.31
CA ARG A 304 14.35 -9.23 -30.31
C ARG A 304 15.86 -9.22 -30.02
N GLN A 305 16.39 -8.06 -29.61
CA GLN A 305 17.71 -7.98 -28.98
C GLN A 305 17.75 -7.19 -27.67
N GLY A 306 16.60 -6.70 -27.16
CA GLY A 306 16.56 -5.92 -25.92
C GLY A 306 16.38 -6.71 -24.62
N ILE A 307 15.92 -7.97 -24.66
CA ILE A 307 15.44 -8.68 -23.45
C ILE A 307 16.24 -9.96 -23.14
N GLN A 308 17.22 -10.33 -23.97
CA GLN A 308 18.09 -11.49 -23.72
C GLN A 308 19.49 -11.15 -23.18
N ASN A 309 19.83 -9.87 -23.02
CA ASN A 309 21.13 -9.43 -22.48
C ASN A 309 21.13 -9.15 -20.97
N LEU A 310 20.01 -9.36 -20.27
CA LEU A 310 19.91 -9.19 -18.81
C LEU A 310 20.04 -10.51 -18.01
N ALA A 311 20.15 -11.66 -18.69
CA ALA A 311 20.28 -12.97 -18.05
C ALA A 311 21.68 -13.61 -18.16
N THR A 312 22.65 -12.97 -18.82
CA THR A 312 24.02 -13.51 -19.02
C THR A 312 25.15 -12.64 -18.46
N SER A 313 24.87 -11.47 -17.86
CA SER A 313 25.92 -10.61 -17.29
C SER A 313 26.19 -10.82 -15.79
N GLN A 314 25.46 -11.71 -15.09
CA GLN A 314 25.70 -12.01 -13.67
C GLN A 314 26.45 -13.33 -13.38
N GLN A 315 27.02 -13.99 -14.40
CA GLN A 315 27.86 -15.19 -14.19
C GLN A 315 29.33 -15.07 -14.65
N ALA A 316 29.80 -13.87 -15.03
CA ALA A 316 31.17 -13.68 -15.53
C ALA A 316 32.06 -12.74 -14.69
N SER A 317 31.83 -12.60 -13.38
CA SER A 317 32.75 -11.84 -12.49
C SER A 317 33.30 -12.63 -11.29
N ARG A 318 33.25 -13.97 -11.34
CA ARG A 318 33.94 -14.84 -10.38
C ARG A 318 34.65 -16.01 -11.07
N SER A 319 35.73 -15.73 -11.80
CA SER A 319 36.86 -16.65 -11.97
C SER A 319 37.94 -16.01 -12.84
N GLY A 320 39.08 -15.64 -12.23
CA GLY A 320 40.27 -15.28 -13.02
C GLY A 320 41.23 -14.34 -12.31
N ASP A 321 41.81 -14.76 -11.18
CA ASP A 321 43.12 -14.29 -10.70
C ASP A 321 43.69 -15.37 -9.76
N ASN A 322 44.47 -16.29 -10.33
CA ASN A 322 45.49 -17.12 -9.67
C ASN A 322 46.15 -18.04 -10.71
N ALA A 323 47.21 -17.52 -11.35
CA ALA A 323 48.43 -18.22 -11.81
C ALA A 323 49.14 -17.34 -12.85
#